data_AF-A0A493U486-F1
#
_entry.id   AF-A0A493U486-F1
#
_cell.length_a   1.000
_cell.length_b   1.000
_cell.length_c   1.000
_cell.angle_alpha   90.00
_cell.angle_beta   90.00
_cell.angle_gamma   90.00
#
_symmetry.space_group_name_H-M   'P 1'
#
loop_
_entity.id
_entity.type
_entity.pdbx_description
1 polymer ?
#
loop_
_entity_poly.entity_id
_entity_poly.type
_entity_poly.pdbx_seq_one_letter_code
_entity_poly.pdbx_strand_id
1 'polypeptide(L)'
;MPVRLSGFLHSALGNRTSLQLLRPALAPAATASHQLEGTGLPRGERRRLSAQMNKNSSNIMALAPNTSNKRETVCIFGTGDFGRALGQKMIQSGYPVVFGSRSPQTSNLIPKEAEVLSHTEAAQKAAIIIIAIQRQHYDFLTPLAEILRGKVLVDVSNNLKINQYPESNAEYLAQLVPGAKVVKAFNTVSAWALQSGTLDASRQVFVCGDDMEAKQMVMDIVRALGLTPLDQGSLLAAQEIENYPLQLFPMWKFPIFLSLGLTAFFFFYCLIRDVIYSYVYENKDYSFFIAISIPNRICPVVALILLALVYLPGVLAAIIQLYRGTKYSRFPDWLDKWMLCRKQLGLVALAFAFLHVFYTLIIPIRYYVRWRTEDGIISKVSFVPCYVFSSSSFTSTTQHVELHKYM
;
A
#
# COMPACT_ATOMS: atom_id res chain seq x y z
N MET A 1 44.52 -10.29 27.06
CA MET A 1 44.99 -11.61 27.53
C MET A 1 44.32 -11.88 28.88
N PRO A 2 43.87 -13.11 29.25
CA PRO A 2 43.94 -14.42 28.56
C PRO A 2 42.92 -14.58 27.38
N VAL A 3 42.22 -15.71 27.15
CA VAL A 3 42.63 -16.98 26.45
C VAL A 3 41.40 -17.82 25.99
N ARG A 4 41.41 -18.35 24.73
CA ARG A 4 40.58 -19.45 24.12
C ARG A 4 39.04 -19.24 24.02
N LEU A 5 38.33 -19.68 22.97
CA LEU A 5 38.26 -21.06 22.41
C LEU A 5 38.14 -21.16 20.85
N SER A 6 38.48 -22.36 20.35
CA SER A 6 38.20 -23.02 19.03
C SER A 6 37.19 -22.38 18.07
N GLY A 7 37.40 -22.35 16.74
CA GLY A 7 37.54 -23.50 15.80
C GLY A 7 36.22 -23.66 15.01
N PHE A 8 36.10 -24.09 13.75
CA PHE A 8 36.99 -24.78 12.79
C PHE A 8 36.59 -24.37 11.35
N LEU A 9 37.49 -24.45 10.37
CA LEU A 9 37.22 -24.15 8.95
C LEU A 9 37.67 -25.33 8.06
N HIS A 10 36.74 -26.12 7.50
CA HIS A 10 36.82 -26.70 6.14
C HIS A 10 35.64 -27.63 5.77
N SER A 11 35.48 -27.83 4.46
CA SER A 11 34.79 -28.95 3.80
C SER A 11 33.25 -29.01 3.82
N ALA A 12 32.64 -28.63 2.69
CA ALA A 12 31.56 -29.39 2.04
C ALA A 12 31.43 -29.00 0.55
N LEU A 13 32.07 -29.76 -0.34
CA LEU A 13 31.75 -29.75 -1.77
C LEU A 13 30.53 -30.66 -2.02
N GLY A 14 29.58 -30.18 -2.83
CA GLY A 14 28.60 -31.04 -3.49
C GLY A 14 27.32 -31.36 -2.71
N ASN A 15 26.24 -30.64 -3.03
CA ASN A 15 25.19 -31.28 -3.83
C ASN A 15 24.28 -30.27 -4.55
N ARG A 16 23.93 -30.59 -5.80
CA ARG A 16 22.86 -29.91 -6.54
C ARG A 16 21.54 -30.56 -6.17
N THR A 17 20.56 -29.79 -5.70
CA THR A 17 19.15 -30.16 -5.83
C THR A 17 18.27 -28.92 -5.94
N SER A 18 17.45 -28.90 -6.98
CA SER A 18 16.66 -27.73 -7.40
C SER A 18 15.42 -27.55 -6.53
N LEU A 19 15.26 -26.38 -5.89
CA LEU A 19 13.99 -25.97 -5.30
C LEU A 19 13.08 -25.34 -6.38
N GLN A 20 12.37 -26.19 -7.12
CA GLN A 20 11.30 -25.76 -8.01
C GLN A 20 9.99 -25.54 -7.23
N LEU A 21 9.50 -24.30 -7.31
CA LEU A 21 8.09 -23.88 -7.36
C LEU A 21 7.02 -24.94 -6.99
N LEU A 22 6.55 -24.89 -5.74
CA LEU A 22 5.25 -25.42 -5.34
C LEU A 22 4.12 -24.53 -5.91
N ARG A 23 3.76 -24.75 -7.18
CA ARG A 23 2.45 -24.34 -7.71
C ARG A 23 1.43 -25.46 -7.43
N PRO A 24 0.25 -25.18 -6.86
CA PRO A 24 -0.82 -26.16 -6.82
C PRO A 24 -1.33 -26.43 -8.24
N ALA A 25 -1.32 -27.70 -8.64
CA ALA A 25 -1.68 -28.12 -9.99
C ALA A 25 -3.21 -28.20 -10.17
N LEU A 26 -3.85 -27.07 -10.52
CA LEU A 26 -5.10 -27.12 -11.28
C LEU A 26 -4.77 -27.31 -12.76
N ALA A 27 -4.89 -28.54 -13.24
CA ALA A 27 -4.87 -28.87 -14.67
C ALA A 27 -6.24 -29.45 -15.07
N PRO A 28 -6.95 -28.88 -16.07
CA PRO A 28 -8.24 -29.41 -16.51
C PRO A 28 -8.07 -30.73 -17.27
N ALA A 29 -9.16 -31.49 -17.40
CA ALA A 29 -9.17 -32.86 -17.92
C ALA A 29 -8.50 -33.07 -19.30
N ALA A 30 -8.41 -32.03 -20.13
CA ALA A 30 -7.75 -32.06 -21.43
C ALA A 30 -6.23 -32.40 -21.36
N THR A 31 -5.56 -32.12 -20.24
CA THR A 31 -4.11 -32.34 -20.10
C THR A 31 -3.76 -33.82 -19.91
N ALA A 32 -4.64 -34.61 -19.29
CA ALA A 32 -4.38 -36.03 -19.00
C ALA A 32 -4.42 -36.92 -20.26
N SER A 33 -5.30 -36.59 -21.23
CA SER A 33 -5.35 -37.27 -22.53
C SER A 33 -4.04 -37.16 -23.31
N HIS A 34 -3.38 -36.01 -23.22
CA HIS A 34 -2.16 -35.72 -23.98
C HIS A 34 -0.92 -36.49 -23.47
N GLN A 35 -0.90 -36.84 -22.17
CA GLN A 35 0.20 -37.63 -21.57
C GLN A 35 0.15 -39.12 -21.93
N LEU A 36 -1.02 -39.66 -22.32
CA LEU A 36 -1.19 -41.06 -22.71
C LEU A 36 -0.98 -41.31 -24.22
N GLU A 37 -0.59 -40.30 -25.00
CA GLU A 37 -0.31 -40.50 -26.44
C GLU A 37 1.08 -41.10 -26.72
N GLY A 38 2.06 -40.88 -25.83
CA GLY A 38 3.44 -41.37 -26.00
C GLY A 38 3.73 -42.79 -25.47
N THR A 39 2.76 -43.50 -24.91
CA THR A 39 3.02 -44.71 -24.08
C THR A 39 2.89 -46.07 -24.79
N GLY A 40 2.68 -46.09 -26.11
CA GLY A 40 2.61 -47.33 -26.91
C GLY A 40 1.39 -48.24 -26.66
N LEU A 41 0.57 -47.96 -25.65
CA LEU A 41 -0.56 -48.81 -25.23
C LEU A 41 -1.69 -48.90 -26.28
N PRO A 42 -2.36 -50.06 -26.41
CA PRO A 42 -3.48 -50.22 -27.34
C PRO A 42 -4.67 -49.30 -26.98
N ARG A 43 -5.39 -48.85 -28.02
CA ARG A 43 -6.38 -47.74 -27.93
C ARG A 43 -7.55 -48.02 -26.97
N GLY A 44 -7.95 -49.29 -26.81
CA GLY A 44 -9.01 -49.70 -25.89
C GLY A 44 -8.61 -49.60 -24.41
N GLU A 45 -7.34 -49.87 -24.10
CA GLU A 45 -6.81 -49.86 -22.74
C GLU A 45 -6.61 -48.42 -22.23
N ARG A 46 -6.12 -47.53 -23.10
CA ARG A 46 -6.07 -46.08 -22.82
C ARG A 46 -7.43 -45.48 -22.48
N ARG A 47 -8.52 -45.90 -23.14
CA ARG A 47 -9.89 -45.49 -22.81
C ARG A 47 -10.38 -46.02 -21.46
N ARG A 48 -9.95 -47.22 -21.04
CA ARG A 48 -10.28 -47.76 -19.70
C ARG A 48 -9.54 -46.99 -18.60
N LEU A 49 -8.25 -46.75 -18.79
CA LEU A 49 -7.42 -46.02 -17.83
C LEU A 49 -7.90 -44.56 -17.65
N SER A 50 -8.23 -43.85 -18.74
CA SER A 50 -8.78 -42.49 -18.63
C SER A 50 -10.13 -42.45 -17.93
N ALA A 51 -11.02 -43.42 -18.19
CA ALA A 51 -12.30 -43.53 -17.49
C ALA A 51 -12.13 -43.85 -15.99
N GLN A 52 -11.16 -44.70 -15.64
CA GLN A 52 -10.87 -45.06 -14.25
C GLN A 52 -10.20 -43.93 -13.47
N MET A 53 -9.28 -43.18 -14.08
CA MET A 53 -8.74 -41.94 -13.50
C MET A 53 -9.84 -40.91 -13.26
N ASN A 54 -10.74 -40.68 -14.22
CA ASN A 54 -11.84 -39.72 -14.07
C ASN A 54 -12.79 -40.13 -12.92
N LYS A 55 -13.07 -41.44 -12.78
CA LYS A 55 -13.90 -42.00 -11.69
C LYS A 55 -13.22 -41.84 -10.31
N ASN A 56 -11.89 -41.96 -10.25
CA ASN A 56 -11.13 -41.71 -9.03
C ASN A 56 -11.08 -40.20 -8.70
N SER A 57 -10.97 -39.31 -9.69
CA SER A 57 -11.05 -37.86 -9.49
C SER A 57 -12.42 -37.44 -8.93
N SER A 58 -13.53 -38.00 -9.42
CA SER A 58 -14.85 -37.77 -8.83
C SER A 58 -14.99 -38.30 -7.40
N ASN A 59 -14.35 -39.43 -7.07
CA ASN A 59 -14.35 -39.96 -5.70
C ASN A 59 -13.48 -39.14 -4.74
N ILE A 60 -12.37 -38.56 -5.20
CA ILE A 60 -11.53 -37.66 -4.39
C ILE A 60 -12.23 -36.33 -4.10
N MET A 61 -13.07 -35.82 -5.02
CA MET A 61 -13.96 -34.68 -4.75
C MET A 61 -15.05 -34.99 -3.70
N ALA A 62 -15.37 -36.26 -3.46
CA ALA A 62 -16.37 -36.69 -2.48
C ALA A 62 -15.82 -36.92 -1.06
N LEU A 63 -14.52 -36.66 -0.82
CA LEU A 63 -13.86 -36.87 0.48
C LEU A 63 -13.37 -35.58 1.16
N ALA A 64 -13.99 -34.44 0.86
CA ALA A 64 -13.90 -33.27 1.75
C ALA A 64 -14.55 -33.61 3.11
N PRO A 65 -13.96 -33.22 4.25
CA PRO A 65 -14.52 -33.53 5.56
C PRO A 65 -15.88 -32.86 5.72
N ASN A 66 -16.93 -33.67 5.74
CA ASN A 66 -18.32 -33.24 5.77
C ASN A 66 -18.74 -32.80 7.20
N THR A 67 -18.01 -31.82 7.73
CA THR A 67 -18.44 -31.07 8.91
C THR A 67 -19.49 -30.07 8.43
N SER A 68 -20.72 -30.21 8.91
CA SER A 68 -21.72 -29.16 8.84
C SER A 68 -21.36 -28.05 9.84
N ASN A 69 -20.22 -27.38 9.59
CA ASN A 69 -19.74 -26.22 10.35
C ASN A 69 -20.67 -25.04 10.09
N LYS A 70 -21.84 -25.08 10.72
CA LYS A 70 -22.72 -23.93 10.91
C LYS A 70 -21.88 -22.89 11.63
N ARG A 71 -21.52 -21.83 10.89
CA ARG A 71 -20.66 -20.77 11.42
C ARG A 71 -21.32 -20.12 12.63
N GLU A 72 -20.50 -19.68 13.57
CA GLU A 72 -20.99 -19.05 14.80
C GLU A 72 -21.83 -17.80 14.50
N THR A 73 -22.82 -17.56 15.34
CA THR A 73 -23.63 -16.34 15.28
C THR A 73 -22.78 -15.14 15.65
N VAL A 74 -22.75 -14.14 14.76
CA VAL A 74 -22.10 -12.85 15.01
C VAL A 74 -23.17 -11.82 15.36
N CYS A 75 -22.98 -11.09 16.45
CA CYS A 75 -23.84 -9.96 16.81
C CYS A 75 -23.22 -8.66 16.30
N ILE A 76 -24.05 -7.74 15.78
CA ILE A 76 -23.64 -6.38 15.41
C ILE A 76 -24.46 -5.39 16.22
N PHE A 77 -23.81 -4.65 17.11
CA PHE A 77 -24.42 -3.53 17.81
C PHE A 77 -24.39 -2.29 16.90
N GLY A 78 -25.55 -1.68 16.68
CA GLY A 78 -25.70 -0.51 15.82
C GLY A 78 -26.14 -0.87 14.40
N THR A 79 -27.27 -0.30 13.99
CA THR A 79 -27.93 -0.54 12.69
C THR A 79 -27.67 0.58 11.67
N GLY A 80 -26.57 1.33 11.84
CA GLY A 80 -26.11 2.36 10.90
C GLY A 80 -25.47 1.77 9.64
N ASP A 81 -24.97 2.63 8.75
CA ASP A 81 -24.51 2.23 7.41
C ASP A 81 -23.40 1.18 7.44
N PHE A 82 -22.41 1.33 8.33
CA PHE A 82 -21.34 0.35 8.49
C PHE A 82 -21.83 -1.00 9.03
N GLY A 83 -22.66 -0.98 10.07
CA GLY A 83 -23.25 -2.21 10.64
C GLY A 83 -24.10 -2.97 9.61
N ARG A 84 -24.93 -2.25 8.84
CA ARG A 84 -25.73 -2.81 7.75
C ARG A 84 -24.86 -3.41 6.64
N ALA A 85 -23.84 -2.69 6.18
CA ALA A 85 -22.91 -3.14 5.15
C ALA A 85 -22.15 -4.40 5.57
N LEU A 86 -21.60 -4.41 6.80
CA LEU A 86 -20.85 -5.54 7.33
C LEU A 86 -21.75 -6.76 7.57
N GLY A 87 -22.94 -6.57 8.16
CA GLY A 87 -23.90 -7.64 8.37
C GLY A 87 -24.40 -8.26 7.06
N GLN A 88 -24.70 -7.45 6.05
CA GLN A 88 -25.05 -7.96 4.72
C GLN A 88 -23.90 -8.79 4.12
N LYS A 89 -22.64 -8.34 4.25
CA LYS A 89 -21.46 -9.08 3.78
C LYS A 89 -21.23 -10.38 4.55
N MET A 90 -21.52 -10.40 5.85
CA MET A 90 -21.45 -11.59 6.71
C MET A 90 -22.50 -12.64 6.32
N ILE A 91 -23.74 -12.22 6.07
CA ILE A 91 -24.83 -13.10 5.60
C ILE A 91 -24.49 -13.71 4.25
N GLN A 92 -24.02 -12.89 3.28
CA GLN A 92 -23.52 -13.38 1.98
C GLN A 92 -22.37 -14.37 2.11
N SER A 93 -21.57 -14.23 3.18
CA SER A 93 -20.44 -15.12 3.48
C SER A 93 -20.86 -16.36 4.27
N GLY A 94 -22.13 -16.51 4.67
CA GLY A 94 -22.66 -17.67 5.39
C GLY A 94 -22.59 -17.61 6.92
N TYR A 95 -22.44 -16.42 7.51
CA TYR A 95 -22.59 -16.23 8.96
C TYR A 95 -24.04 -15.89 9.32
N PRO A 96 -24.63 -16.52 10.36
CA PRO A 96 -25.86 -16.01 10.97
C PRO A 96 -25.56 -14.71 11.71
N VAL A 97 -26.36 -13.67 11.45
CA VAL A 97 -26.17 -12.32 12.02
C VAL A 97 -27.39 -11.90 12.84
N VAL A 98 -27.15 -11.35 14.02
CA VAL A 98 -28.16 -10.73 14.90
C VAL A 98 -27.78 -9.27 15.15
N PHE A 99 -28.69 -8.34 14.92
CA PHE A 99 -28.48 -6.92 15.18
C PHE A 99 -28.99 -6.53 16.57
N GLY A 100 -28.16 -5.84 17.35
CA GLY A 100 -28.56 -5.11 18.54
C GLY A 100 -28.92 -3.66 18.20
N SER A 101 -30.13 -3.23 18.56
CA SER A 101 -30.63 -1.88 18.32
C SER A 101 -31.34 -1.29 19.55
N ARG A 102 -31.43 0.04 19.60
CA ARG A 102 -32.28 0.78 20.55
C ARG A 102 -33.78 0.66 20.19
N SER A 103 -34.08 0.46 18.92
CA SER A 103 -35.44 0.44 18.36
C SER A 103 -35.58 -0.71 17.36
N PRO A 104 -35.69 -1.98 17.82
CA PRO A 104 -35.71 -3.15 16.94
C PRO A 104 -36.87 -3.15 15.93
N GLN A 105 -37.98 -2.48 16.27
CA GLN A 105 -39.18 -2.34 15.42
C GLN A 105 -38.97 -1.45 14.18
N THR A 106 -37.89 -0.67 14.09
CA THR A 106 -37.67 0.35 13.04
C THR A 106 -36.57 -0.06 12.08
N SER A 107 -36.72 -1.24 11.46
CA SER A 107 -35.63 -1.99 10.80
C SER A 107 -35.77 -2.24 9.29
N ASN A 108 -36.63 -1.49 8.59
CA ASN A 108 -36.93 -1.64 7.14
C ASN A 108 -35.71 -1.68 6.18
N LEU A 109 -34.54 -1.25 6.64
CA LEU A 109 -33.30 -1.14 5.86
C LEU A 109 -32.27 -2.25 6.16
N ILE A 110 -32.61 -3.21 7.02
CA ILE A 110 -31.78 -4.34 7.44
C ILE A 110 -32.10 -5.58 6.56
N PRO A 111 -31.14 -6.47 6.25
CA PRO A 111 -31.42 -7.72 5.54
C PRO A 111 -32.50 -8.54 6.25
N LYS A 112 -33.45 -9.09 5.49
CA LYS A 112 -34.61 -9.84 6.03
C LYS A 112 -34.20 -11.17 6.69
N GLU A 113 -33.00 -11.62 6.37
CA GLU A 113 -32.36 -12.84 6.85
C GLU A 113 -31.75 -12.66 8.26
N ALA A 114 -31.65 -11.42 8.76
CA ALA A 114 -31.09 -11.10 10.06
C ALA A 114 -32.16 -10.71 11.09
N GLU A 115 -32.01 -11.22 12.30
CA GLU A 115 -32.86 -10.87 13.43
C GLU A 115 -32.43 -9.52 14.05
N VAL A 116 -33.38 -8.71 14.51
CA VAL A 116 -33.10 -7.40 15.12
C VAL A 116 -33.74 -7.36 16.50
N LEU A 117 -32.91 -7.21 17.54
CA LEU A 117 -33.30 -7.36 18.94
C LEU A 117 -32.82 -6.16 19.78
N SER A 118 -33.21 -6.13 21.05
CA SER A 118 -32.53 -5.28 22.03
C SER A 118 -31.06 -5.67 22.19
N HIS A 119 -30.20 -4.74 22.62
CA HIS A 119 -28.78 -5.03 22.86
C HIS A 119 -28.56 -6.17 23.87
N THR A 120 -29.41 -6.26 24.89
CA THR A 120 -29.39 -7.33 25.91
C THR A 120 -29.63 -8.71 25.30
N GLU A 121 -30.67 -8.87 24.50
CA GLU A 121 -31.02 -10.15 23.86
C GLU A 121 -30.03 -10.51 22.76
N ALA A 122 -29.60 -9.53 21.95
CA ALA A 122 -28.63 -9.73 20.88
C ALA A 122 -27.27 -10.22 21.42
N ALA A 123 -26.79 -9.64 22.54
CA ALA A 123 -25.55 -10.07 23.18
C ALA A 123 -25.61 -11.52 23.70
N GLN A 124 -26.78 -11.99 24.16
CA GLN A 124 -26.94 -13.36 24.64
C GLN A 124 -26.79 -14.40 23.52
N LYS A 125 -27.16 -14.06 22.27
CA LYS A 125 -27.17 -14.99 21.12
C LYS A 125 -25.81 -15.21 20.42
N ALA A 126 -24.77 -14.45 20.77
CA ALA A 126 -23.47 -14.49 20.09
C ALA A 126 -22.28 -14.49 21.07
N ALA A 127 -21.17 -15.13 20.68
CA ALA A 127 -19.89 -15.02 21.39
C ALA A 127 -19.05 -13.82 20.90
N ILE A 128 -19.25 -13.40 19.65
CA ILE A 128 -18.54 -12.29 19.00
C ILE A 128 -19.55 -11.16 18.74
N ILE A 129 -19.24 -9.97 19.26
CA ILE A 129 -20.09 -8.77 19.15
C ILE A 129 -19.27 -7.64 18.52
N ILE A 130 -19.76 -7.09 17.41
CA ILE A 130 -19.11 -6.00 16.68
C ILE A 130 -19.78 -4.68 17.05
N ILE A 131 -18.99 -3.72 17.55
CA ILE A 131 -19.47 -2.43 18.05
C ILE A 131 -19.48 -1.40 16.90
N ALA A 132 -20.47 -1.48 16.02
CA ALA A 132 -20.66 -0.54 14.90
C ALA A 132 -21.31 0.79 15.35
N ILE A 133 -20.80 1.34 16.46
CA ILE A 133 -21.28 2.55 17.15
C ILE A 133 -20.09 3.48 17.40
N GLN A 134 -20.32 4.79 17.39
CA GLN A 134 -19.27 5.79 17.65
C GLN A 134 -18.93 5.87 19.15
N ARG A 135 -17.67 6.19 19.47
CA ARG A 135 -17.13 6.20 20.85
C ARG A 135 -17.96 7.02 21.84
N GLN A 136 -18.56 8.14 21.40
CA GLN A 136 -19.40 9.03 22.24
C GLN A 136 -20.70 8.37 22.71
N HIS A 137 -20.98 7.15 22.27
CA HIS A 137 -22.16 6.37 22.62
C HIS A 137 -21.77 4.98 23.15
N TYR A 138 -20.64 4.85 23.85
CA TYR A 138 -20.25 3.59 24.50
C TYR A 138 -20.88 3.40 25.89
N ASP A 139 -21.41 4.45 26.52
CA ASP A 139 -21.93 4.42 27.90
C ASP A 139 -23.03 3.36 28.14
N PHE A 140 -23.79 2.97 27.11
CA PHE A 140 -24.81 1.92 27.21
C PHE A 140 -24.22 0.51 27.37
N LEU A 141 -22.90 0.33 27.18
CA LEU A 141 -22.21 -0.94 27.36
C LEU A 141 -21.96 -1.24 28.85
N THR A 142 -21.82 -0.22 29.70
CA THR A 142 -21.55 -0.39 31.14
C THR A 142 -22.68 -1.18 31.84
N PRO A 143 -23.99 -0.89 31.63
CA PRO A 143 -25.08 -1.75 32.13
C PRO A 143 -25.12 -3.17 31.55
N LEU A 144 -24.42 -3.42 30.44
CA LEU A 144 -24.36 -4.73 29.79
C LEU A 144 -23.13 -5.55 30.21
N ALA A 145 -22.22 -5.01 31.01
CA ALA A 145 -20.89 -5.59 31.26
C ALA A 145 -20.91 -7.06 31.72
N GLU A 146 -21.86 -7.43 32.60
CA GLU A 146 -22.03 -8.83 33.03
C GLU A 146 -22.48 -9.77 31.89
N ILE A 147 -23.33 -9.30 30.97
CA ILE A 147 -23.76 -10.07 29.80
C ILE A 147 -22.61 -10.17 28.77
N LEU A 148 -21.77 -9.14 28.70
CA LEU A 148 -20.62 -9.08 27.78
C LEU A 148 -19.38 -9.84 28.31
N ARG A 149 -19.39 -10.29 29.57
CA ARG A 149 -18.28 -11.00 30.21
C ARG A 149 -17.92 -12.28 29.45
N GLY A 150 -16.63 -12.45 29.15
CA GLY A 150 -16.07 -13.56 28.39
C GLY A 150 -16.30 -13.50 26.87
N LYS A 151 -17.05 -12.52 26.36
CA LYS A 151 -17.31 -12.36 24.92
C LYS A 151 -16.18 -11.59 24.23
N VAL A 152 -16.11 -11.73 22.91
CA VAL A 152 -15.21 -10.96 22.06
C VAL A 152 -15.92 -9.68 21.61
N LEU A 153 -15.37 -8.52 21.96
CA LEU A 153 -15.86 -7.22 21.48
C LEU A 153 -14.94 -6.70 20.38
N VAL A 154 -15.47 -6.54 19.18
CA VAL A 154 -14.73 -6.00 18.04
C VAL A 154 -15.01 -4.51 17.92
N ASP A 155 -14.00 -3.69 18.20
CA ASP A 155 -14.07 -2.25 17.95
C ASP A 155 -13.68 -1.93 16.51
N VAL A 156 -14.60 -1.28 15.81
CA VAL A 156 -14.48 -0.86 14.41
C VAL A 156 -14.46 0.68 14.25
N SER A 157 -14.44 1.41 15.36
CA SER A 157 -14.57 2.87 15.36
C SER A 157 -13.33 3.60 14.84
N ASN A 158 -13.53 4.83 14.35
CA ASN A 158 -12.48 5.79 14.05
C ASN A 158 -12.84 7.14 14.70
N ASN A 159 -11.82 7.94 15.03
CA ASN A 159 -12.00 9.31 15.51
C ASN A 159 -12.13 10.30 14.34
N LEU A 160 -12.63 11.52 14.60
CA LEU A 160 -12.78 12.55 13.56
C LEU A 160 -11.45 13.26 13.26
N LYS A 161 -10.52 13.23 14.21
CA LYS A 161 -9.17 13.80 14.11
C LYS A 161 -8.17 12.96 14.90
N ILE A 162 -6.91 13.00 14.46
CA ILE A 162 -5.77 12.44 15.18
C ILE A 162 -5.68 13.11 16.56
N ASN A 163 -5.36 12.34 17.60
CA ASN A 163 -5.24 12.79 18.99
C ASN A 163 -6.51 13.51 19.52
N GLN A 164 -7.70 13.01 19.16
CA GLN A 164 -8.96 13.51 19.71
C GLN A 164 -9.17 13.12 21.19
N TYR A 165 -8.65 11.96 21.59
CA TYR A 165 -8.70 11.40 22.94
C TYR A 165 -7.28 10.96 23.35
N PRO A 166 -6.97 10.81 24.65
CA PRO A 166 -5.63 10.41 25.12
C PRO A 166 -5.31 8.97 24.72
N GLU A 167 -6.21 8.05 25.05
CA GLU A 167 -6.17 6.62 24.76
C GLU A 167 -7.04 6.25 23.54
N SER A 168 -6.70 5.12 22.90
CA SER A 168 -7.47 4.59 21.76
C SER A 168 -8.90 4.22 22.15
N ASN A 169 -9.78 4.11 21.16
CA ASN A 169 -11.18 3.75 21.39
C ASN A 169 -11.31 2.30 21.89
N ALA A 170 -10.41 1.41 21.44
CA ALA A 170 -10.37 0.02 21.87
C ALA A 170 -9.85 -0.13 23.32
N GLU A 171 -8.85 0.64 23.74
CA GLU A 171 -8.40 0.67 25.16
C GLU A 171 -9.51 1.22 26.07
N TYR A 172 -10.19 2.28 25.66
CA TYR A 172 -11.34 2.82 26.39
C TYR A 172 -12.50 1.81 26.49
N LEU A 173 -12.78 1.07 25.41
CA LEU A 173 -13.76 -0.01 25.42
C LEU A 173 -13.38 -1.13 26.40
N ALA A 174 -12.10 -1.49 26.48
CA ALA A 174 -11.60 -2.48 27.44
C ALA A 174 -11.72 -2.00 28.90
N GLN A 175 -11.56 -0.70 29.16
CA GLN A 175 -11.82 -0.11 30.48
C GLN A 175 -13.31 -0.10 30.85
N LEU A 176 -14.20 0.13 29.88
CA LEU A 176 -15.65 0.10 30.10
C LEU A 176 -16.20 -1.32 30.34
N VAL A 177 -15.59 -2.34 29.71
CA VAL A 177 -16.01 -3.74 29.86
C VAL A 177 -14.80 -4.64 30.16
N PRO A 178 -14.21 -4.58 31.37
CA PRO A 178 -12.97 -5.31 31.70
C PRO A 178 -13.07 -6.83 31.63
N GLY A 179 -14.29 -7.36 31.72
CA GLY A 179 -14.56 -8.79 31.62
C GLY A 179 -14.60 -9.33 30.19
N ALA A 180 -14.46 -8.50 29.15
CA ALA A 180 -14.58 -8.90 27.76
C ALA A 180 -13.24 -8.84 27.01
N LYS A 181 -13.08 -9.68 25.98
CA LYS A 181 -11.88 -9.76 25.15
C LYS A 181 -11.99 -8.74 24.01
N VAL A 182 -11.33 -7.58 24.11
CA VAL A 182 -11.40 -6.52 23.08
C VAL A 182 -10.41 -6.77 21.94
N VAL A 183 -10.88 -6.60 20.70
CA VAL A 183 -10.07 -6.70 19.48
C VAL A 183 -10.37 -5.49 18.59
N LYS A 184 -9.34 -4.78 18.11
CA LYS A 184 -9.49 -3.75 17.06
C LYS A 184 -9.53 -4.43 15.70
N ALA A 185 -10.52 -4.14 14.85
CA ALA A 185 -10.55 -4.62 13.47
C ALA A 185 -11.44 -3.73 12.57
N PHE A 186 -11.42 -4.01 11.25
CA PHE A 186 -12.29 -3.44 10.19
C PHE A 186 -12.32 -1.91 10.01
N ASN A 187 -11.74 -1.11 10.90
CA ASN A 187 -11.77 0.36 10.86
C ASN A 187 -11.15 0.97 9.58
N THR A 188 -10.32 0.21 8.86
CA THR A 188 -9.71 0.58 7.58
C THR A 188 -10.56 0.28 6.35
N VAL A 189 -11.70 -0.41 6.51
CA VAL A 189 -12.62 -0.77 5.42
C VAL A 189 -13.82 0.18 5.44
N SER A 190 -14.20 0.72 4.28
CA SER A 190 -15.39 1.58 4.18
C SER A 190 -16.67 0.75 4.03
N ALA A 191 -17.79 1.26 4.55
CA ALA A 191 -19.11 0.64 4.39
C ALA A 191 -19.47 0.43 2.91
N TRP A 192 -19.11 1.39 2.05
CA TRP A 192 -19.34 1.30 0.61
C TRP A 192 -18.55 0.15 -0.04
N ALA A 193 -17.27 -0.03 0.32
CA ALA A 193 -16.45 -1.10 -0.25
C ALA A 193 -16.94 -2.52 0.13
N LEU A 194 -17.56 -2.67 1.31
CA LEU A 194 -18.23 -3.91 1.72
C LEU A 194 -19.48 -4.20 0.87
N GLN A 195 -20.21 -3.16 0.45
CA GLN A 195 -21.43 -3.28 -0.36
C GLN A 195 -21.16 -3.48 -1.86
N SER A 196 -20.26 -2.69 -2.44
CA SER A 196 -19.93 -2.73 -3.86
C SER A 196 -19.06 -3.93 -4.25
N GLY A 197 -18.31 -4.49 -3.31
CA GLY A 197 -17.30 -5.51 -3.57
C GLY A 197 -16.02 -4.99 -4.23
N THR A 198 -15.94 -3.69 -4.56
CA THR A 198 -14.76 -3.04 -5.17
C THR A 198 -13.69 -2.76 -4.12
N LEU A 199 -12.98 -3.82 -3.72
CA LEU A 199 -11.85 -3.76 -2.78
C LEU A 199 -10.55 -3.43 -3.53
N ASP A 200 -10.53 -2.29 -4.23
CA ASP A 200 -9.48 -1.93 -5.19
C ASP A 200 -8.22 -1.34 -4.54
N ALA A 201 -8.36 -0.64 -3.41
CA ALA A 201 -7.25 0.05 -2.74
C ALA A 201 -6.64 -0.73 -1.57
N SER A 202 -7.45 -1.47 -0.81
CA SER A 202 -6.96 -2.35 0.26
C SER A 202 -7.96 -3.47 0.55
N ARG A 203 -7.47 -4.71 0.53
CA ARG A 203 -8.13 -5.87 1.15
C ARG A 203 -7.62 -6.13 2.57
N GLN A 204 -6.64 -5.35 3.03
CA GLN A 204 -5.97 -5.55 4.30
C GLN A 204 -6.81 -4.98 5.44
N VAL A 205 -7.03 -5.79 6.47
CA VAL A 205 -7.62 -5.37 7.74
C VAL A 205 -6.56 -5.56 8.82
N PHE A 206 -6.15 -4.47 9.45
CA PHE A 206 -5.33 -4.55 10.65
C PHE A 206 -6.15 -5.09 11.81
N VAL A 207 -5.57 -6.03 12.55
CA VAL A 207 -6.19 -6.66 13.71
C VAL A 207 -5.20 -6.60 14.88
N CYS A 208 -5.63 -6.15 16.05
CA CYS A 208 -4.82 -6.19 17.27
C CYS A 208 -5.68 -6.44 18.51
N GLY A 209 -5.05 -6.95 19.56
CA GLY A 209 -5.72 -7.30 20.82
C GLY A 209 -4.87 -8.25 21.66
N ASP A 210 -5.13 -8.28 22.96
CA ASP A 210 -4.26 -8.98 23.92
C ASP A 210 -4.57 -10.47 24.04
N ASP A 211 -5.81 -10.88 23.77
CA ASP A 211 -6.22 -12.29 23.75
C ASP A 211 -6.05 -12.90 22.35
N MET A 212 -5.15 -13.88 22.25
CA MET A 212 -4.77 -14.51 20.98
C MET A 212 -5.91 -15.31 20.33
N GLU A 213 -6.78 -15.93 21.13
CA GLU A 213 -7.91 -16.75 20.66
C GLU A 213 -9.00 -15.85 20.07
N ALA A 214 -9.38 -14.78 20.78
CA ALA A 214 -10.27 -13.72 20.30
C ALA A 214 -9.77 -13.11 18.99
N LYS A 215 -8.48 -12.79 18.93
CA LYS A 215 -7.86 -12.23 17.74
C LYS A 215 -7.96 -13.20 16.55
N GLN A 216 -7.62 -14.47 16.76
CA GLN A 216 -7.69 -15.49 15.71
C GLN A 216 -9.13 -15.68 15.18
N MET A 217 -10.13 -15.75 16.06
CA MET A 217 -11.55 -15.82 15.65
C MET A 217 -11.96 -14.63 14.78
N VAL A 218 -11.55 -13.41 15.15
CA VAL A 218 -11.81 -12.20 14.34
C VAL A 218 -11.05 -12.25 13.00
N MET A 219 -9.80 -12.71 12.99
CA MET A 219 -9.04 -12.90 11.75
C MET A 219 -9.68 -13.95 10.81
N ASP A 220 -10.30 -14.99 11.34
CA ASP A 220 -11.03 -15.98 10.53
C ASP A 220 -12.31 -15.42 9.92
N ILE A 221 -13.04 -14.55 10.66
CA ILE A 221 -14.14 -13.76 10.08
C ILE A 221 -13.62 -12.85 8.95
N VAL A 222 -12.49 -12.14 9.14
CA VAL A 222 -11.88 -11.30 8.10
C VAL A 222 -11.57 -12.13 6.83
N ARG A 223 -10.90 -13.29 6.98
CA ARG A 223 -10.61 -14.21 5.86
C ARG A 223 -11.88 -14.65 5.14
N ALA A 224 -12.90 -15.03 5.90
CA ALA A 224 -14.16 -15.54 5.40
C ALA A 224 -15.00 -14.48 4.65
N LEU A 225 -14.80 -13.19 4.92
CA LEU A 225 -15.38 -12.06 4.18
C LEU A 225 -14.65 -11.76 2.85
N GLY A 226 -13.55 -12.46 2.55
CA GLY A 226 -12.69 -12.23 1.39
C GLY A 226 -11.60 -11.17 1.61
N LEU A 227 -11.32 -10.83 2.86
CA LEU A 227 -10.33 -9.83 3.27
C LEU A 227 -9.06 -10.52 3.81
N THR A 228 -7.96 -9.77 3.90
CA THR A 228 -6.65 -10.25 4.38
C THR A 228 -6.37 -9.66 5.77
N PRO A 229 -6.46 -10.44 6.85
CA PRO A 229 -6.10 -9.94 8.17
C PRO A 229 -4.58 -9.79 8.30
N LEU A 230 -4.15 -8.73 8.98
CA LEU A 230 -2.77 -8.48 9.38
C LEU A 230 -2.74 -8.26 10.89
N ASP A 231 -2.11 -9.18 11.63
CA ASP A 231 -1.91 -9.04 13.08
C ASP A 231 -0.85 -7.96 13.36
N GLN A 232 -1.21 -6.96 14.16
CA GLN A 232 -0.34 -5.86 14.61
C GLN A 232 0.08 -5.99 16.09
N GLY A 233 -0.21 -7.12 16.74
CA GLY A 233 0.19 -7.40 18.12
C GLY A 233 -0.89 -7.10 19.15
N SER A 234 -0.48 -6.53 20.28
CA SER A 234 -1.32 -6.23 21.45
C SER A 234 -2.28 -5.06 21.21
N LEU A 235 -3.18 -4.82 22.16
CA LEU A 235 -4.16 -3.72 22.08
C LEU A 235 -3.50 -2.33 21.99
N LEU A 236 -2.25 -2.19 22.46
CA LEU A 236 -1.44 -0.96 22.33
C LEU A 236 -1.27 -0.48 20.87
N ALA A 237 -1.34 -1.39 19.89
CA ALA A 237 -1.28 -1.02 18.47
C ALA A 237 -2.56 -0.32 17.96
N ALA A 238 -3.66 -0.34 18.72
CA ALA A 238 -4.94 0.22 18.31
C ALA A 238 -4.88 1.72 18.00
N GLN A 239 -4.06 2.49 18.75
CA GLN A 239 -3.91 3.93 18.50
C GLN A 239 -3.28 4.23 17.13
N GLU A 240 -2.31 3.43 16.68
CA GLU A 240 -1.73 3.57 15.34
C GLU A 240 -2.73 3.16 14.25
N ILE A 241 -3.47 2.07 14.48
CA ILE A 241 -4.51 1.56 13.57
C ILE A 241 -5.66 2.56 13.40
N GLU A 242 -6.08 3.26 14.47
CA GLU A 242 -7.10 4.32 14.43
C GLU A 242 -6.62 5.58 13.69
N ASN A 243 -5.34 5.90 13.81
CA ASN A 243 -4.75 7.05 13.13
C ASN A 243 -4.51 6.78 11.64
N TYR A 244 -4.34 5.52 11.22
CA TYR A 244 -4.06 5.13 9.83
C TYR A 244 -5.04 5.71 8.78
N PRO A 245 -6.38 5.51 8.88
CA PRO A 245 -7.32 6.06 7.89
C PRO A 245 -7.43 7.59 7.90
N LEU A 246 -6.92 8.27 8.93
CA LEU A 246 -6.95 9.73 9.05
C LEU A 246 -5.73 10.43 8.41
N GLN A 247 -4.72 9.66 7.98
CA GLN A 247 -3.45 10.20 7.47
C GLN A 247 -3.38 10.18 5.93
N LEU A 248 -3.56 11.35 5.31
CA LEU A 248 -3.29 11.52 3.88
C LEU A 248 -1.80 11.83 3.64
N PHE A 249 -1.08 10.84 3.10
CA PHE A 249 0.32 10.90 2.66
C PHE A 249 1.29 11.68 3.60
N PRO A 250 1.36 11.34 4.91
CA PRO A 250 2.07 12.13 5.92
C PRO A 250 3.56 12.35 5.58
N MET A 251 4.24 11.29 5.15
CA MET A 251 5.67 11.30 4.78
C MET A 251 5.99 12.03 3.46
N TRP A 252 4.97 12.36 2.66
CA TRP A 252 5.16 13.05 1.38
C TRP A 252 5.06 14.57 1.50
N LYS A 253 4.49 15.09 2.60
CA LYS A 253 4.29 16.54 2.80
C LYS A 253 5.60 17.32 2.63
N PHE A 254 6.65 16.94 3.36
CA PHE A 254 7.94 17.63 3.29
C PHE A 254 8.59 17.56 1.89
N PRO A 255 8.76 16.38 1.26
CA PRO A 255 9.27 16.28 -0.12
C PRO A 255 8.48 17.10 -1.14
N ILE A 256 7.14 17.10 -1.06
CA ILE A 256 6.28 17.85 -1.98
C ILE A 256 6.49 19.35 -1.79
N PHE A 257 6.36 19.88 -0.56
CA PHE A 257 6.55 21.32 -0.30
C PHE A 257 7.95 21.80 -0.67
N LEU A 258 8.99 21.00 -0.37
CA LEU A 258 10.37 21.29 -0.77
C LEU A 258 10.50 21.35 -2.30
N SER A 259 9.97 20.36 -3.02
CA SER A 259 10.03 20.34 -4.49
C SER A 259 9.25 21.47 -5.14
N LEU A 260 8.10 21.86 -4.58
CA LEU A 260 7.29 23.00 -5.05
C LEU A 260 8.05 24.32 -4.84
N GLY A 261 8.66 24.51 -3.66
CA GLY A 261 9.47 25.69 -3.37
C GLY A 261 10.69 25.82 -4.31
N LEU A 262 11.43 24.73 -4.51
CA LEU A 262 12.56 24.69 -5.46
C LEU A 262 12.09 24.95 -6.90
N THR A 263 10.98 24.33 -7.32
CA THR A 263 10.42 24.51 -8.67
C THR A 263 10.00 25.96 -8.90
N ALA A 264 9.30 26.58 -7.94
CA ALA A 264 8.88 27.98 -8.03
C ALA A 264 10.09 28.93 -8.08
N PHE A 265 11.11 28.72 -7.25
CA PHE A 265 12.34 29.52 -7.24
C PHE A 265 13.04 29.47 -8.61
N PHE A 266 13.31 28.28 -9.14
CA PHE A 266 13.96 28.14 -10.45
C PHE A 266 13.06 28.57 -11.62
N PHE A 267 11.73 28.49 -11.46
CA PHE A 267 10.78 29.02 -12.43
C PHE A 267 10.89 30.54 -12.56
N PHE A 268 10.78 31.29 -11.44
CA PHE A 268 10.90 32.75 -11.49
C PHE A 268 12.29 33.19 -11.96
N TYR A 269 13.36 32.51 -11.51
CA TYR A 269 14.71 32.76 -12.00
C TYR A 269 14.84 32.58 -13.53
N CYS A 270 14.33 31.48 -14.09
CA CYS A 270 14.37 31.26 -15.55
C CYS A 270 13.41 32.18 -16.31
N LEU A 271 12.25 32.54 -15.74
CA LEU A 271 11.30 33.49 -16.34
C LEU A 271 11.93 34.88 -16.47
N ILE A 272 12.59 35.35 -15.41
CA ILE A 272 13.31 36.64 -15.43
C ILE A 272 14.43 36.61 -16.46
N ARG A 273 15.26 35.56 -16.47
CA ARG A 273 16.43 35.46 -17.35
C ARG A 273 16.09 35.20 -18.83
N ASP A 274 15.17 34.28 -19.12
CA ASP A 274 14.93 33.78 -20.48
C ASP A 274 13.75 34.46 -21.20
N VAL A 275 12.89 35.18 -20.47
CA VAL A 275 11.71 35.86 -21.05
C VAL A 275 11.74 37.36 -20.75
N ILE A 276 11.77 37.77 -19.48
CA ILE A 276 11.66 39.20 -19.11
C ILE A 276 12.89 39.98 -19.60
N TYR A 277 14.10 39.44 -19.44
CA TYR A 277 15.32 40.09 -19.92
C TYR A 277 15.31 40.30 -21.44
N SER A 278 15.03 39.25 -22.23
CA SER A 278 14.98 39.38 -23.70
C SER A 278 13.82 40.24 -24.18
N TYR A 279 12.70 40.30 -23.45
CA TYR A 279 11.61 41.24 -23.76
C TYR A 279 12.04 42.69 -23.50
N VAL A 280 12.66 42.99 -22.35
CA VAL A 280 13.04 44.36 -21.96
C VAL A 280 14.25 44.88 -22.73
N TYR A 281 15.28 44.06 -22.96
CA TYR A 281 16.56 44.50 -23.55
C TYR A 281 16.72 44.16 -25.04
N GLU A 282 16.14 43.05 -25.52
CA GLU A 282 16.25 42.67 -26.94
C GLU A 282 14.96 42.97 -27.74
N ASN A 283 13.87 43.36 -27.08
CA ASN A 283 12.53 43.52 -27.64
C ASN A 283 12.03 42.27 -28.41
N LYS A 284 12.34 41.08 -27.88
CA LYS A 284 11.94 39.77 -28.45
C LYS A 284 10.99 39.04 -27.53
N ASP A 285 9.89 38.55 -28.07
CA ASP A 285 8.97 37.68 -27.33
C ASP A 285 9.44 36.21 -27.35
N TYR A 286 9.90 35.74 -26.19
CA TYR A 286 10.20 34.33 -25.93
C TYR A 286 9.22 33.67 -24.95
N SER A 287 8.02 34.22 -24.75
CA SER A 287 7.01 33.69 -23.80
C SER A 287 6.66 32.23 -24.04
N PHE A 288 6.74 31.73 -25.28
CA PHE A 288 6.54 30.31 -25.60
C PHE A 288 7.59 29.37 -24.97
N PHE A 289 8.69 29.88 -24.41
CA PHE A 289 9.63 29.09 -23.60
C PHE A 289 9.01 28.55 -22.31
N ILE A 290 8.02 29.24 -21.75
CA ILE A 290 7.34 28.89 -20.49
C ILE A 290 6.76 27.47 -20.55
N ALA A 291 6.25 27.03 -21.70
CA ALA A 291 5.56 25.75 -21.84
C ALA A 291 6.46 24.51 -21.78
N ILE A 292 7.71 24.59 -22.29
CA ILE A 292 8.61 23.42 -22.41
C ILE A 292 10.08 23.77 -22.13
N SER A 293 10.59 24.88 -22.67
CA SER A 293 12.02 25.22 -22.52
C SER A 293 12.40 25.53 -21.07
N ILE A 294 11.53 26.22 -20.32
CA ILE A 294 11.73 26.54 -18.91
C ILE A 294 11.57 25.27 -18.04
N PRO A 295 10.47 24.49 -18.13
CA PRO A 295 10.35 23.20 -17.44
C PRO A 295 11.56 22.27 -17.66
N ASN A 296 12.06 22.15 -18.90
CA ASN A 296 13.21 21.26 -19.17
C ASN A 296 14.54 21.75 -18.55
N ARG A 297 14.65 23.02 -18.14
CA ARG A 297 15.79 23.51 -17.35
C ARG A 297 15.59 23.27 -15.85
N ILE A 298 14.35 23.36 -15.36
CA ILE A 298 14.02 23.23 -13.93
C ILE A 298 14.05 21.75 -13.50
N CYS A 299 13.39 20.86 -14.26
CA CYS A 299 13.26 19.45 -13.92
C CYS A 299 14.59 18.74 -13.58
N PRO A 300 15.67 18.81 -14.39
CA PRO A 300 16.93 18.16 -14.04
C PRO A 300 17.60 18.78 -12.81
N VAL A 301 17.52 20.10 -12.65
CA VAL A 301 18.11 20.80 -11.50
C VAL A 301 17.41 20.41 -10.19
N VAL A 302 16.06 20.40 -10.18
CA VAL A 302 15.28 19.96 -9.03
C VAL A 302 15.51 18.47 -8.74
N ALA A 303 15.57 17.62 -9.77
CA ALA A 303 15.89 16.20 -9.60
C ALA A 303 17.25 15.98 -8.93
N LEU A 304 18.31 16.65 -9.41
CA LEU A 304 19.66 16.53 -8.87
C LEU A 304 19.76 17.06 -7.44
N ILE A 305 19.12 18.19 -7.12
CA ILE A 305 19.08 18.74 -5.76
C ILE A 305 18.37 17.77 -4.82
N LEU A 306 17.19 17.27 -5.19
CA LEU A 306 16.45 16.31 -4.36
C LEU A 306 17.23 15.00 -4.17
N LEU A 307 17.90 14.51 -5.22
CA LEU A 307 18.77 13.33 -5.15
C LEU A 307 19.96 13.55 -4.20
N ALA A 308 20.63 14.70 -4.25
CA ALA A 308 21.68 15.04 -3.30
C ALA A 308 21.16 15.06 -1.85
N LEU A 309 19.95 15.58 -1.62
CA LEU A 309 19.27 15.60 -0.32
C LEU A 309 18.80 14.22 0.18
N VAL A 310 18.82 13.16 -0.65
CA VAL A 310 18.64 11.76 -0.19
C VAL A 310 19.89 11.25 0.52
N TYR A 311 21.09 11.58 0.01
CA TYR A 311 22.36 11.07 0.52
C TYR A 311 22.99 11.94 1.60
N LEU A 312 22.81 13.26 1.53
CA LEU A 312 23.34 14.24 2.50
C LEU A 312 23.08 13.90 3.99
N PRO A 313 21.87 13.48 4.44
CA PRO A 313 21.67 13.16 5.85
C PRO A 313 22.46 11.93 6.31
N GLY A 314 22.79 11.00 5.40
CA GLY A 314 23.67 9.86 5.69
C GLY A 314 25.12 10.30 5.95
N VAL A 315 25.62 11.25 5.17
CA VAL A 315 26.96 11.85 5.37
C VAL A 315 27.01 12.62 6.68
N LEU A 316 25.99 13.44 6.98
CA LEU A 316 25.88 14.17 8.24
C LEU A 316 25.80 13.22 9.45
N ALA A 317 25.02 12.14 9.35
CA ALA A 317 24.93 11.11 10.37
C ALA A 317 26.28 10.44 10.65
N ALA A 318 27.05 10.13 9.62
CA ALA A 318 28.40 9.55 9.76
C ALA A 318 29.36 10.52 10.48
N ILE A 319 29.38 11.80 10.10
CA ILE A 319 30.19 12.84 10.76
C ILE A 319 29.82 12.97 12.25
N ILE A 320 28.52 13.00 12.57
CA ILE A 320 28.03 13.07 13.96
C ILE A 320 28.42 11.82 14.77
N GLN A 321 28.36 10.62 14.18
CA GLN A 321 28.77 9.39 14.84
C GLN A 321 30.28 9.35 15.11
N LEU A 322 31.11 9.80 14.16
CA LEU A 322 32.56 9.92 14.35
C LEU A 322 32.90 10.92 15.46
N TYR A 323 32.27 12.11 15.44
CA TYR A 323 32.46 13.13 16.47
C TYR A 323 32.06 12.65 17.89
N ARG A 324 31.00 11.86 18.00
CA ARG A 324 30.53 11.31 19.28
C ARG A 324 31.28 10.05 19.73
N GLY A 325 32.06 9.40 18.86
CA GLY A 325 32.72 8.12 19.13
C GLY A 325 31.75 6.94 19.37
N THR A 326 30.44 7.09 19.15
CA THR A 326 29.45 6.05 19.43
C THR A 326 28.22 6.14 18.52
N LYS A 327 27.73 4.98 18.09
CA LYS A 327 26.48 4.84 17.31
C LYS A 327 25.20 4.82 18.14
N TYR A 328 25.32 4.67 19.47
CA TYR A 328 24.16 4.47 20.37
C TYR A 328 23.53 5.78 20.87
N SER A 329 24.09 6.94 20.49
CA SER A 329 23.55 8.25 20.83
C SER A 329 22.50 8.69 19.79
N ARG A 330 21.27 8.99 20.25
CA ARG A 330 20.14 9.44 19.40
C ARG A 330 20.53 10.66 18.55
N PHE A 331 20.15 10.65 17.27
CA PHE A 331 20.35 11.80 16.38
C PHE A 331 19.49 13.00 16.79
N PRO A 332 19.86 14.24 16.43
CA PRO A 332 18.96 15.39 16.53
C PRO A 332 17.65 15.13 15.78
N ASP A 333 16.51 15.52 16.36
CA ASP A 333 15.18 15.16 15.83
C ASP A 333 14.92 15.65 14.39
N TRP A 334 15.58 16.73 13.96
CA TRP A 334 15.48 17.21 12.57
C TRP A 334 16.17 16.25 11.58
N LEU A 335 17.28 15.64 11.97
CA LEU A 335 18.03 14.70 11.15
C LEU A 335 17.30 13.35 11.07
N ASP A 336 16.73 12.91 12.20
CA ASP A 336 15.95 11.67 12.27
C ASP A 336 14.69 11.74 11.38
N LYS A 337 13.92 12.84 11.49
CA LYS A 337 12.77 13.11 10.60
C LYS A 337 13.15 13.17 9.12
N TRP A 338 14.31 13.72 8.78
CA TRP A 338 14.82 13.73 7.40
C TRP A 338 15.23 12.33 6.92
N MET A 339 15.89 11.53 7.77
CA MET A 339 16.30 10.15 7.48
C MET A 339 15.12 9.25 7.13
N LEU A 340 13.95 9.46 7.77
CA LEU A 340 12.69 8.77 7.46
C LEU A 340 12.08 9.16 6.10
N CYS A 341 12.30 10.40 5.64
CA CYS A 341 11.75 10.93 4.38
C CYS A 341 12.60 10.61 3.12
N ARG A 342 13.76 9.94 3.27
CA ARG A 342 14.69 9.67 2.16
C ARG A 342 14.07 8.93 0.97
N LYS A 343 13.20 7.95 1.23
CA LYS A 343 12.50 7.20 0.18
C LYS A 343 11.60 8.12 -0.66
N GLN A 344 10.87 9.01 -0.01
CA GLN A 344 9.93 9.92 -0.65
C GLN A 344 10.67 11.02 -1.41
N LEU A 345 11.77 11.57 -0.86
CA LEU A 345 12.67 12.48 -1.60
C LEU A 345 13.20 11.83 -2.89
N GLY A 346 13.67 10.58 -2.82
CA GLY A 346 14.17 9.84 -3.98
C GLY A 346 13.09 9.57 -5.04
N LEU A 347 11.87 9.24 -4.63
CA LEU A 347 10.75 9.03 -5.56
C LEU A 347 10.31 10.35 -6.24
N VAL A 348 10.31 11.48 -5.54
CA VAL A 348 10.05 12.79 -6.15
C VAL A 348 11.19 13.18 -7.10
N ALA A 349 12.45 12.97 -6.71
CA ALA A 349 13.61 13.21 -7.59
C ALA A 349 13.52 12.40 -8.90
N LEU A 350 13.15 11.12 -8.81
CA LEU A 350 12.94 10.24 -9.96
C LEU A 350 11.81 10.75 -10.87
N ALA A 351 10.72 11.26 -10.31
CA ALA A 351 9.62 11.84 -11.10
C ALA A 351 10.07 13.08 -11.89
N PHE A 352 10.85 13.98 -11.28
CA PHE A 352 11.43 15.13 -11.99
C PHE A 352 12.46 14.72 -13.05
N ALA A 353 13.28 13.69 -12.79
CA ALA A 353 14.20 13.14 -13.80
C ALA A 353 13.44 12.54 -15.00
N PHE A 354 12.34 11.83 -14.75
CA PHE A 354 11.49 11.26 -15.80
C PHE A 354 10.80 12.34 -16.65
N LEU A 355 10.32 13.43 -16.03
CA LEU A 355 9.82 14.61 -16.75
C LEU A 355 10.91 15.26 -17.62
N HIS A 356 12.13 15.40 -17.10
CA HIS A 356 13.27 15.91 -17.88
C HIS A 356 13.57 15.03 -19.11
N VAL A 357 13.57 13.70 -18.95
CA VAL A 357 13.75 12.76 -20.07
C VAL A 357 12.67 12.98 -21.13
N PHE A 358 11.39 13.04 -20.75
CA PHE A 358 10.31 13.30 -21.72
C PHE A 358 10.45 14.65 -22.43
N TYR A 359 10.67 15.74 -21.69
CA TYR A 359 10.83 17.06 -22.29
C TYR A 359 12.03 17.12 -23.25
N THR A 360 13.09 16.36 -22.96
CA THR A 360 14.29 16.26 -23.81
C THR A 360 14.05 15.41 -25.06
N LEU A 361 13.37 14.26 -24.94
CA LEU A 361 13.02 13.41 -26.08
C LEU A 361 12.05 14.09 -27.07
N ILE A 362 11.20 15.00 -26.59
CA ILE A 362 10.25 15.75 -27.42
C ILE A 362 10.91 16.93 -28.16
N ILE A 363 12.16 17.33 -27.81
CA ILE A 363 12.87 18.47 -28.44
C ILE A 363 12.80 18.48 -29.98
N PRO A 364 13.10 17.40 -30.72
CA PRO A 364 13.12 17.41 -32.18
C PRO A 364 11.74 17.64 -32.84
N ILE A 365 10.66 17.34 -32.12
CA ILE A 365 9.28 17.45 -32.60
C ILE A 365 8.79 18.91 -32.54
N ARG A 366 9.40 19.74 -31.67
CA ARG A 366 8.94 21.11 -31.39
C ARG A 366 9.14 22.03 -32.61
N TYR A 367 8.08 22.75 -32.98
CA TYR A 367 8.09 23.74 -34.07
C TYR A 367 9.31 24.69 -34.01
N TYR A 368 9.58 25.29 -32.84
CA TYR A 368 10.70 26.22 -32.67
C TYR A 368 12.08 25.61 -32.98
N VAL A 369 12.27 24.32 -32.65
CA VAL A 369 13.54 23.62 -32.91
C VAL A 369 13.66 23.34 -34.41
N ARG A 370 12.58 22.83 -35.02
CA ARG A 370 12.51 22.62 -36.48
C ARG A 370 12.77 23.91 -37.27
N TRP A 371 12.02 24.97 -36.97
CA TRP A 371 12.17 26.28 -37.61
C TRP A 371 13.59 26.83 -37.48
N ARG A 372 14.20 26.78 -36.27
CA ARG A 372 15.60 27.20 -36.08
C ARG A 372 16.59 26.33 -36.86
N THR A 373 16.35 25.03 -36.96
CA THR A 373 17.22 24.13 -37.74
C THR A 373 17.10 24.42 -39.23
N GLU A 374 15.88 24.65 -39.73
CA GLU A 374 15.60 25.02 -41.12
C GLU A 374 16.24 26.38 -41.47
N ASP A 375 16.01 27.44 -40.67
CA ASP A 375 16.65 28.76 -40.79
C ASP A 375 18.18 28.70 -40.71
N GLY A 376 18.70 27.92 -39.76
CA GLY A 376 20.14 27.68 -39.57
C GLY A 376 20.79 26.84 -40.68
N ILE A 377 20.02 26.15 -41.51
CA ILE A 377 20.48 25.48 -42.73
C ILE A 377 20.41 26.46 -43.91
N ILE A 378 19.28 27.15 -44.10
CA ILE A 378 19.07 28.11 -45.20
C ILE A 378 20.14 29.20 -45.17
N SER A 379 20.37 29.83 -44.02
CA SER A 379 21.41 30.86 -43.84
C SER A 379 22.83 30.37 -44.22
N LYS A 380 23.16 29.11 -43.92
CA LYS A 380 24.47 28.48 -44.26
C LYS A 380 24.60 28.03 -45.71
N VAL A 381 23.50 27.93 -46.45
CA VAL A 381 23.48 27.64 -47.89
C VAL A 381 23.43 28.94 -48.70
N SER A 382 22.77 29.98 -48.20
CA SER A 382 22.64 31.29 -48.86
C SER A 382 23.92 32.15 -48.76
N PHE A 383 24.65 32.05 -47.66
CA PHE A 383 26.05 32.50 -47.60
C PHE A 383 26.95 31.30 -47.88
N VAL A 384 28.10 31.52 -48.55
CA VAL A 384 29.09 30.46 -48.79
C VAL A 384 30.22 30.53 -47.76
N PRO A 385 30.28 29.61 -46.78
CA PRO A 385 31.51 29.33 -46.05
C PRO A 385 32.07 27.95 -46.41
N CYS A 386 33.39 27.88 -46.58
CA CYS A 386 34.10 26.61 -46.66
C CYS A 386 33.90 25.83 -45.35
N TYR A 387 33.52 24.55 -45.43
CA TYR A 387 33.18 23.75 -44.24
C TYR A 387 34.39 23.49 -43.34
N VAL A 388 34.23 23.75 -42.04
CA VAL A 388 35.02 23.09 -40.99
C VAL A 388 34.04 22.33 -40.10
N PHE A 389 34.10 21.00 -40.15
CA PHE A 389 33.36 20.15 -39.23
C PHE A 389 33.98 20.27 -37.83
N SER A 390 33.27 20.92 -36.91
CA SER A 390 33.72 21.08 -35.52
C SER A 390 33.58 19.76 -34.76
N SER A 391 34.61 18.92 -34.83
CA SER A 391 34.69 17.63 -34.14
C SER A 391 34.47 17.77 -32.63
N SER A 392 34.97 18.85 -32.01
CA SER A 392 34.84 19.14 -30.58
C SER A 392 33.39 19.28 -30.11
N SER A 393 32.52 19.88 -30.93
CA SER A 393 31.09 20.08 -30.64
C SER A 393 30.28 18.78 -30.79
N PHE A 394 30.70 17.91 -31.71
CA PHE A 394 30.15 16.57 -31.83
C PHE A 394 30.58 15.70 -30.65
N THR A 395 31.87 15.69 -30.28
CA THR A 395 32.36 14.89 -29.14
C THR A 395 31.74 15.31 -27.82
N SER A 396 31.52 16.60 -27.54
CA SER A 396 30.89 17.03 -26.29
C SER A 396 29.42 16.63 -26.19
N THR A 397 28.67 16.76 -27.29
CA THR A 397 27.26 16.35 -27.35
C THR A 397 27.13 14.83 -27.22
N THR A 398 27.97 14.08 -27.94
CA THR A 398 28.00 12.61 -27.87
C THR A 398 28.48 12.13 -26.51
N GLN A 399 29.51 12.72 -25.89
CA GLN A 399 29.96 12.36 -24.54
C GLN A 399 28.88 12.59 -23.48
N HIS A 400 28.16 13.72 -23.51
CA HIS A 400 27.06 13.96 -22.57
C HIS A 400 25.88 12.98 -22.74
N VAL A 401 25.69 12.41 -23.93
CA VAL A 401 24.65 11.39 -24.20
C VAL A 401 25.16 9.96 -23.97
N GLU A 402 26.44 9.68 -24.18
CA GLU A 402 27.07 8.36 -23.96
C GLU A 402 27.48 8.11 -22.51
N LEU A 403 27.79 9.14 -21.72
CA LEU A 403 27.92 9.01 -20.27
C LEU A 403 26.62 8.48 -19.62
N HIS A 404 25.47 8.73 -20.27
CA HIS A 404 24.16 8.17 -19.90
C HIS A 404 23.91 6.71 -20.37
N LYS A 405 24.88 6.07 -21.05
CA LYS A 405 24.83 4.63 -21.38
C LYS A 405 25.67 3.74 -20.45
N TYR A 406 26.50 4.34 -19.59
CA TYR A 406 27.46 3.61 -18.74
C TYR A 406 27.36 3.97 -17.23
N MET A 407 26.24 4.58 -16.83
CA MET A 407 25.73 4.65 -15.45
C MET A 407 24.28 4.17 -15.41
#